data_AF-A0A8H4JAC5-F1
#
_entry.id   AF-A0A8H4JAC5-F1
#
_cell.length_a   1.000
_cell.length_b   1.000
_cell.length_c   1.000
_cell.angle_alpha   90.00
_cell.angle_beta   90.00
_cell.angle_gamma   90.00
#
_symmetry.space_group_name_H-M   'P 1'
#
loop_
_entity.id
_entity.type
_entity.pdbx_description
1 polymer ?
#
loop_
_entity_poly.entity_id
_entity_poly.type
_entity_poly.pdbx_seq_one_letter_code
_entity_poly.pdbx_strand_id
1 'polypeptide(L)'
;MNITAEEMAAKAGESRSGVVIGVSAFLMALSAVMVGLRLWCRRERQMLGLDDVTAVVALACILGCGSSIIAMTHYGLGRHVYTLSPQQIILYLRCFWISILFYTYALFAIKLTFLIHYYRIMSVSNMRWLYLGALGFIILWGTYQGISVFFFCTPIQSFWDSGVKGRCLLAQPTMWFISGIVHIITDFAIIVMPLPIVWKLQLPRSQKIYLTGIFGLGTLTLAIAILRVQWLDPVADMTWWNVTAASWSMAEIVSGITCACLPTFKPLLVGIKNWLPRSNEGDSTICLQDQGIDGLTGSTLAAFEGHGGVGTGPKVPTSISMYGTQTRRNFSGSLLRHFWLHLLLTVHSSQNISSLYHAEIMTIRLIKASEGHLPAIARIATSAFHPNTDALSRRLFPPHLQPKDLPDGEAAYDWRFARKASSLASSESHLVVAIDDEKRQDDQVVGFSLWDAPPATGGDSGPSKEIKCTALDKEAYNEMKKTVNQDAVDTFGEQGIAGVWHLDYIGVSPGNQRRGIGKMLLQWGLEQAASEGKDCYLVATEAGRPLYVAAGFKDIRVVSILGIPHYSMILRADSS
;
A
#
# COMPACT_ATOMS: atom_id res chain seq x y z
N MET A 1 31.77 2.11 50.98
CA MET A 1 32.60 2.52 49.83
C MET A 1 33.67 3.45 50.37
N ASN A 2 34.95 3.05 50.34
CA ASN A 2 36.07 3.94 50.62
C ASN A 2 36.43 4.68 49.33
N ILE A 3 35.60 5.66 48.95
CA ILE A 3 36.00 6.66 47.95
C ILE A 3 36.76 7.74 48.73
N THR A 4 37.95 8.12 48.28
CA THR A 4 38.71 9.20 48.92
C THR A 4 38.02 10.55 48.68
N ALA A 5 38.23 11.52 49.58
CA ALA A 5 37.67 12.86 49.39
C ALA A 5 38.17 13.53 48.09
N GLU A 6 39.38 13.20 47.65
CA GLU A 6 39.94 13.63 46.36
C GLU A 6 39.20 13.02 45.16
N GLU A 7 38.86 11.73 45.20
CA GLU A 7 38.06 11.10 44.13
C GLU A 7 36.63 11.65 44.07
N MET A 8 36.03 12.00 45.21
CA MET A 8 34.73 12.67 45.26
C MET A 8 34.80 14.09 44.66
N ALA A 9 35.88 14.83 44.92
CA ALA A 9 36.10 16.17 44.36
C ALA A 9 36.35 16.12 42.84
N ALA A 10 37.12 15.14 42.35
CA ALA A 10 37.39 14.95 40.94
C ALA A 10 36.11 14.61 40.13
N LYS A 11 35.22 13.79 40.70
CA LYS A 11 33.95 13.40 40.06
C LYS A 11 32.81 14.40 40.22
N ALA A 12 32.92 15.38 41.12
CA ALA A 12 31.88 16.38 41.36
C ALA A 12 31.59 17.29 40.16
N GLY A 13 32.55 17.43 39.24
CA GLY A 13 32.40 18.22 38.00
C GLY A 13 31.72 17.47 36.85
N GLU A 14 31.58 16.14 36.93
CA GLU A 14 31.02 15.36 35.85
C GLU A 14 29.48 15.44 35.83
N SER A 15 28.91 15.75 34.67
CA SER A 15 27.46 15.78 34.49
C SER A 15 27.00 15.15 33.19
N ARG A 16 26.08 14.19 33.29
CA ARG A 16 25.41 13.55 32.15
C ARG A 16 24.01 14.13 31.86
N SER A 17 23.64 15.22 32.54
CA SER A 17 22.34 15.88 32.44
C SER A 17 22.00 16.32 31.01
N GLY A 18 22.97 16.90 30.30
CA GLY A 18 22.79 17.36 28.91
C GLY A 18 22.39 16.25 27.93
N VAL A 19 22.92 15.03 28.11
CA VAL A 19 22.56 13.87 27.28
C VAL A 19 21.09 13.50 27.47
N VAL A 20 20.63 13.43 28.73
CA VAL A 20 19.23 13.09 29.03
C VAL A 20 18.25 14.14 28.51
N ILE A 21 18.60 15.43 28.62
CA ILE A 21 17.75 16.52 28.13
C ILE A 21 17.63 16.44 26.62
N GLY A 22 18.76 16.31 25.91
CA GLY A 22 18.78 16.20 24.45
C GLY A 22 17.99 15.00 23.94
N VAL A 23 18.22 13.82 24.52
CA VAL A 23 17.51 12.59 24.16
C VAL A 23 16.02 12.71 24.44
N SER A 24 15.63 13.18 25.63
CA SER A 24 14.21 13.30 26.01
C SER A 24 13.47 14.30 25.12
N ALA A 25 14.06 15.47 24.86
CA ALA A 25 13.46 16.49 24.00
C ALA A 25 13.29 15.99 22.55
N PHE A 26 14.31 15.33 21.99
CA PHE A 26 14.23 14.75 20.65
C PHE A 26 13.14 13.68 20.55
N LEU A 27 13.10 12.75 21.51
CA LEU A 27 12.12 11.66 21.53
C LEU A 27 10.68 12.17 21.74
N MET A 28 10.49 13.18 22.60
CA MET A 28 9.20 13.86 22.75
C MET A 28 8.74 14.50 21.44
N ALA A 29 9.62 15.26 20.77
CA ALA A 29 9.31 15.88 19.49
C ALA A 29 8.96 14.83 18.42
N LEU A 30 9.75 13.76 18.33
CA LEU A 30 9.49 12.64 17.40
C LEU A 30 8.12 12.01 17.66
N SER A 31 7.78 11.71 18.91
CA SER A 31 6.47 11.13 19.25
C SER A 31 5.30 12.05 18.88
N ALA A 32 5.43 13.36 19.09
CA ALA A 32 4.42 14.34 18.73
C ALA A 32 4.22 14.42 17.22
N VAL A 33 5.31 14.41 16.44
CA VAL A 33 5.26 14.39 14.97
C VAL A 33 4.57 13.11 14.47
N MET A 34 4.94 11.95 15.00
CA MET A 34 4.39 10.66 14.58
C MET A 34 2.88 10.55 14.84
N VAL A 35 2.43 10.98 16.03
CA VAL A 35 0.99 10.99 16.36
C VAL A 35 0.25 12.07 15.56
N GLY A 36 0.85 13.24 15.34
CA GLY A 36 0.30 14.29 14.48
C GLY A 36 0.07 13.80 13.04
N LEU A 37 1.06 13.13 12.45
CA LEU A 37 0.95 12.50 11.14
C LEU A 37 -0.15 11.44 11.11
N ARG A 38 -0.27 10.63 12.16
CA ARG A 38 -1.33 9.61 12.27
C ARG A 38 -2.71 10.26 12.18
N LEU A 39 -2.96 11.27 13.02
CA LEU A 39 -4.24 11.97 13.06
C LEU A 39 -4.54 12.66 11.73
N TRP A 40 -3.53 13.25 11.08
CA TRP A 40 -3.66 13.84 9.76
C TRP A 40 -4.12 12.80 8.72
N CYS A 41 -3.39 11.69 8.58
CA CYS A 41 -3.71 10.61 7.63
C CYS A 41 -5.13 10.07 7.83
N ARG A 42 -5.53 9.90 9.09
CA ARG A 42 -6.83 9.35 9.47
C ARG A 42 -7.96 10.34 9.22
N ARG A 43 -7.73 11.64 9.47
CA ARG A 43 -8.69 12.71 9.21
C ARG A 43 -8.98 12.87 7.73
N GLU A 44 -7.94 12.87 6.89
CA GLU A 44 -8.09 12.94 5.42
C GLU A 44 -8.93 11.79 4.87
N ARG A 45 -8.88 10.63 5.51
CA ARG A 45 -9.65 9.44 5.11
C ARG A 45 -11.01 9.30 5.82
N GLN A 46 -11.37 10.24 6.70
CA GLN A 46 -12.58 10.16 7.55
C GLN A 46 -12.66 8.84 8.36
N MET A 47 -11.52 8.31 8.80
CA MET A 47 -11.40 7.03 9.50
C MET A 47 -10.91 7.19 10.94
N LEU A 48 -11.29 8.26 11.63
CA LEU A 48 -10.98 8.41 13.06
C LEU A 48 -11.61 7.25 13.86
N GLY A 49 -10.94 6.81 14.90
CA GLY A 49 -11.44 5.75 15.78
C GLY A 49 -10.89 5.83 17.19
N LEU A 50 -11.30 4.88 18.03
CA LEU A 50 -10.85 4.78 19.43
C LEU A 50 -9.33 4.55 19.53
N ASP A 51 -8.71 3.93 18.52
CA ASP A 51 -7.26 3.77 18.44
C ASP A 51 -6.51 5.11 18.36
N ASP A 52 -7.13 6.14 17.79
CA ASP A 52 -6.53 7.47 17.69
C ASP A 52 -6.63 8.23 19.03
N VAL A 53 -7.71 8.02 19.79
CA VAL A 53 -7.88 8.58 21.14
C VAL A 53 -6.82 8.00 22.08
N THR A 54 -6.63 6.67 22.07
CA THR A 54 -5.60 6.03 22.90
C THR A 54 -4.19 6.44 22.50
N ALA A 55 -3.94 6.74 21.21
CA ALA A 55 -2.66 7.26 20.74
C ALA A 55 -2.38 8.68 21.27
N VAL A 56 -3.40 9.55 21.34
CA VAL A 56 -3.27 10.89 21.93
C VAL A 56 -3.04 10.82 23.45
N VAL A 57 -3.72 9.91 24.14
CA VAL A 57 -3.46 9.65 25.56
C VAL A 57 -2.04 9.15 25.77
N ALA A 58 -1.55 8.23 24.93
CA ALA A 58 -0.16 7.78 24.97
C ALA A 58 0.83 8.93 24.79
N LEU A 59 0.58 9.84 23.82
CA LEU A 59 1.41 11.03 23.63
C LEU A 59 1.44 11.92 24.88
N ALA A 60 0.29 12.20 25.49
CA ALA A 60 0.22 13.00 26.71
C ALA A 60 1.05 12.37 27.84
N CYS A 61 0.99 11.04 28.00
CA CYS A 61 1.81 10.32 28.98
C CYS A 61 3.31 10.35 28.63
N ILE A 62 3.69 10.23 27.36
CA ILE A 62 5.10 10.36 26.92
C ILE A 62 5.64 11.75 27.25
N LEU A 63 4.86 12.81 27.01
CA LEU A 63 5.24 14.18 27.34
C LEU A 63 5.36 14.38 28.86
N GLY A 64 4.47 13.78 29.65
CA GLY A 64 4.55 13.75 31.11
C GLY A 64 5.81 13.02 31.63
N CYS A 65 6.14 11.89 31.02
CA CYS A 65 7.35 11.13 31.35
C CYS A 65 8.62 11.93 31.00
N GLY A 66 8.72 12.46 29.78
CA GLY A 66 9.88 13.23 29.36
C GLY A 66 10.07 14.53 30.15
N SER A 67 8.98 15.25 30.45
CA SER A 67 9.05 16.47 31.27
C SER A 67 9.47 16.19 32.71
N SER A 68 8.98 15.11 33.32
CA SER A 68 9.44 14.69 34.66
C SER A 68 10.90 14.24 34.67
N ILE A 69 11.39 13.58 33.62
CA ILE A 69 12.82 13.25 33.44
C ILE A 69 13.68 14.51 33.30
N ILE A 70 13.25 15.49 32.51
CA ILE A 70 13.95 16.77 32.40
C ILE A 70 13.94 17.48 33.76
N ALA A 71 12.82 17.49 34.48
CA ALA A 71 12.74 18.07 35.82
C ALA A 71 13.72 17.40 36.81
N MET A 72 13.90 16.07 36.73
CA MET A 72 14.88 15.35 37.56
C MET A 72 16.31 15.85 37.38
N THR A 73 16.68 16.40 36.20
CA THR A 73 18.03 16.95 35.98
C THR A 73 18.33 18.19 36.83
N HIS A 74 17.31 18.99 37.14
CA HIS A 74 17.46 20.12 38.07
C HIS A 74 17.73 19.68 39.51
N TYR A 75 17.30 18.47 39.87
CA TYR A 75 17.42 17.91 41.22
C TYR A 75 18.54 16.87 41.38
N GLY A 76 19.38 16.70 40.36
CA GLY A 76 20.61 15.90 40.47
C GLY A 76 20.70 14.67 39.55
N LEU A 77 19.77 14.44 38.62
CA LEU A 77 19.90 13.37 37.63
C LEU A 77 21.15 13.60 36.76
N GLY A 78 22.02 12.58 36.69
CA GLY A 78 23.29 12.67 35.98
C GLY A 78 24.42 13.34 36.75
N ARG A 79 24.23 13.58 38.06
CA ARG A 79 25.30 13.84 39.03
C ARG A 79 25.37 12.66 40.00
N HIS A 80 26.54 12.46 40.60
CA HIS A 80 26.74 11.40 41.58
C HIS A 80 25.94 11.65 42.86
N VAL A 81 25.32 10.60 43.41
CA VAL A 81 24.37 10.73 44.55
C VAL A 81 24.98 11.40 45.79
N TYR A 82 26.28 11.18 46.03
CA TYR A 82 27.01 11.74 47.18
C TYR A 82 27.30 13.24 47.06
N THR A 83 27.07 13.84 45.90
CA THR A 83 27.22 15.30 45.67
C THR A 83 25.94 16.08 45.93
N LEU A 84 24.84 15.39 46.27
CA LEU A 84 23.50 15.97 46.39
C LEU A 84 23.11 16.20 47.84
N SER A 85 22.39 17.30 48.09
CA SER A 85 21.76 17.56 49.39
C SER A 85 20.57 16.63 49.64
N PRO A 86 20.23 16.31 50.91
CA PRO A 86 19.06 15.48 51.23
C PRO A 86 17.76 16.03 50.63
N GLN A 87 17.58 17.35 50.59
CA GLN A 87 16.41 18.01 50.02
C GLN A 87 16.31 17.80 48.51
N GLN A 88 17.44 17.82 47.79
CA GLN A 88 17.49 17.52 46.36
C GLN A 88 17.11 16.06 46.09
N ILE A 89 17.56 15.13 46.95
CA ILE A 89 17.24 13.70 46.82
C ILE A 89 15.72 13.46 46.97
N ILE A 90 15.07 14.09 47.95
CA ILE A 90 13.61 13.98 48.13
C ILE A 90 12.87 14.44 46.87
N LEU A 91 13.28 15.59 46.32
CA LEU A 91 12.62 16.18 45.16
C LEU A 91 12.90 15.39 43.87
N TYR A 92 14.12 14.85 43.73
CA TYR A 92 14.48 13.88 42.71
C TYR A 92 13.58 12.63 42.77
N LEU A 93 13.42 12.01 43.95
CA LEU A 93 12.58 10.82 44.13
C LEU A 93 11.10 11.08 43.84
N ARG A 94 10.59 12.29 44.15
CA ARG A 94 9.23 12.71 43.75
C ARG A 94 9.08 12.75 42.23
N CYS A 95 10.00 13.41 41.53
CA CYS A 95 9.98 13.45 40.07
C CYS A 95 10.17 12.06 39.44
N PHE A 96 10.99 11.21 40.07
CA PHE A 96 11.19 9.82 39.66
C PHE A 96 9.90 9.01 39.75
N TRP A 97 9.15 9.11 40.85
CA TRP A 97 7.85 8.46 40.99
C TRP A 97 6.84 8.94 39.92
N ILE A 98 6.78 10.25 39.66
CA ILE A 98 5.95 10.81 38.58
C ILE A 98 6.35 10.25 37.21
N SER A 99 7.64 10.10 36.95
CA SER A 99 8.12 9.51 35.69
C SER A 99 7.70 8.05 35.52
N ILE A 100 7.75 7.25 36.60
CA ILE A 100 7.29 5.85 36.60
C ILE A 100 5.79 5.78 36.31
N LEU A 101 5.00 6.66 36.93
CA LEU A 101 3.56 6.72 36.72
C LEU A 101 3.23 6.96 35.24
N PHE A 102 3.78 8.02 34.65
CA PHE A 102 3.55 8.35 33.24
C PHE A 102 4.08 7.30 32.29
N TYR A 103 5.24 6.70 32.58
CA TYR A 103 5.80 5.61 31.80
C TYR A 103 4.84 4.39 31.75
N THR A 104 4.31 3.96 32.91
CA THR A 104 3.38 2.84 33.00
C THR A 104 2.09 3.11 32.21
N TYR A 105 1.51 4.30 32.33
CA TYR A 105 0.32 4.67 31.57
C TYR A 105 0.60 4.83 30.07
N ALA A 106 1.79 5.32 29.68
CA ALA A 106 2.19 5.41 28.27
C ALA A 106 2.25 4.03 27.63
N LEU A 107 2.92 3.06 28.26
CA LEU A 107 2.98 1.68 27.77
C LEU A 107 1.59 1.06 27.65
N PHE A 108 0.75 1.25 28.67
CA PHE A 108 -0.63 0.77 28.65
C PHE A 108 -1.41 1.35 27.45
N ALA A 109 -1.36 2.66 27.24
CA ALA A 109 -2.06 3.33 26.14
C ALA A 109 -1.52 2.93 24.76
N ILE A 110 -0.21 2.69 24.63
CA ILE A 110 0.41 2.17 23.39
C ILE A 110 -0.14 0.77 23.06
N LYS A 111 -0.21 -0.14 24.05
CA LYS A 111 -0.75 -1.49 23.84
C LYS A 111 -2.22 -1.49 23.46
N LEU A 112 -3.02 -0.62 24.08
CA LEU A 112 -4.41 -0.40 23.69
C LEU A 112 -4.52 0.09 22.25
N THR A 113 -3.67 1.04 21.85
CA THR A 113 -3.62 1.57 20.48
C THR A 113 -3.38 0.46 19.46
N PHE A 114 -2.41 -0.44 19.72
CA PHE A 114 -2.15 -1.60 18.85
C PHE A 114 -3.34 -2.56 18.76
N LEU A 115 -3.89 -2.97 19.91
CA LEU A 115 -4.95 -3.98 19.95
C LEU A 115 -6.25 -3.48 19.30
N ILE A 116 -6.65 -2.23 19.56
CA ILE A 116 -7.82 -1.62 18.94
C ILE A 116 -7.59 -1.47 17.43
N HIS A 117 -6.37 -1.09 17.02
CA HIS A 117 -6.00 -0.97 15.61
C HIS A 117 -6.09 -2.32 14.88
N TYR A 118 -5.56 -3.41 15.47
CA TYR A 118 -5.64 -4.75 14.91
C TYR A 118 -7.07 -5.27 14.84
N TYR A 119 -7.85 -5.05 15.90
CA TYR A 119 -9.27 -5.41 15.94
C TYR A 119 -10.07 -4.76 14.80
N ARG A 120 -9.78 -3.49 14.50
CA ARG A 120 -10.47 -2.75 13.43
C ARG A 120 -10.08 -3.23 12.03
N ILE A 121 -8.81 -3.58 11.81
CA ILE A 121 -8.31 -4.05 10.51
C ILE A 121 -8.83 -5.45 10.17
N MET A 122 -8.89 -6.36 11.16
CA MET A 122 -9.12 -7.80 10.93
C MET A 122 -10.57 -8.24 11.18
N SER A 123 -11.54 -7.32 11.00
CA SER A 123 -12.95 -7.45 11.43
C SER A 123 -13.74 -8.65 10.87
N VAL A 124 -13.18 -9.43 9.94
CA VAL A 124 -13.86 -10.48 9.15
C VAL A 124 -13.41 -11.92 9.52
N SER A 125 -12.53 -12.13 10.51
CA SER A 125 -11.98 -13.47 10.80
C SER A 125 -12.36 -14.05 12.17
N ASN A 126 -12.35 -15.39 12.30
CA ASN A 126 -12.56 -16.16 13.54
C ASN A 126 -11.58 -15.80 14.69
N MET A 127 -10.60 -14.93 14.46
CA MET A 127 -9.62 -14.48 15.46
C MET A 127 -10.13 -13.33 16.35
N ARG A 128 -11.35 -12.83 16.15
CA ARG A 128 -11.94 -11.72 16.92
C ARG A 128 -11.89 -11.94 18.44
N TRP A 129 -12.13 -13.17 18.89
CA TRP A 129 -12.09 -13.54 20.31
C TRP A 129 -10.70 -13.46 20.93
N LEU A 130 -9.66 -13.77 20.15
CA LEU A 130 -8.27 -13.65 20.58
C LEU A 130 -7.91 -12.18 20.87
N TYR A 131 -8.30 -11.26 19.98
CA TYR A 131 -8.06 -9.83 20.17
C TYR A 131 -8.81 -9.26 21.38
N LEU A 132 -10.08 -9.66 21.58
CA LEU A 132 -10.87 -9.24 22.74
C LEU A 132 -10.30 -9.79 24.05
N GLY A 133 -9.86 -11.05 24.07
CA GLY A 133 -9.18 -11.66 25.22
C GLY A 133 -7.88 -10.94 25.57
N ALA A 134 -7.05 -10.64 24.56
CA ALA A 134 -5.83 -9.87 24.76
C ALA A 134 -6.11 -8.44 25.25
N LEU A 135 -7.14 -7.78 24.72
CA LEU A 135 -7.56 -6.45 25.18
C LEU A 135 -8.00 -6.49 26.65
N GLY A 136 -8.82 -7.47 27.04
CA GLY A 136 -9.25 -7.65 28.42
C GLY A 136 -8.07 -7.90 29.37
N PHE A 137 -7.12 -8.76 28.97
CA PHE A 137 -5.92 -9.03 29.76
C PHE A 137 -5.05 -7.77 29.95
N ILE A 138 -4.82 -7.00 28.88
CA ILE A 138 -4.02 -5.76 28.96
C ILE A 138 -4.71 -4.71 29.82
N ILE A 139 -6.03 -4.56 29.74
CA ILE A 139 -6.81 -3.66 30.61
C ILE A 139 -6.62 -4.05 32.07
N LEU A 140 -6.85 -5.33 32.40
CA LEU A 140 -6.71 -5.83 33.77
C LEU A 140 -5.29 -5.62 34.31
N TRP A 141 -4.28 -6.02 33.53
CA TRP A 141 -2.88 -5.87 33.91
C TRP A 141 -2.46 -4.41 34.04
N GLY A 142 -2.87 -3.55 33.11
CA GLY A 142 -2.59 -2.12 33.13
C GLY A 142 -3.21 -1.43 34.35
N THR A 143 -4.45 -1.78 34.70
CA THR A 143 -5.08 -1.29 35.94
C THR A 143 -4.36 -1.77 37.20
N TYR A 144 -3.93 -3.03 37.24
CA TYR A 144 -3.15 -3.57 38.36
C TYR A 144 -1.83 -2.81 38.53
N GLN A 145 -1.09 -2.59 37.44
CA GLN A 145 0.18 -1.84 37.46
C GLN A 145 -0.03 -0.39 37.89
N GLY A 146 -1.03 0.29 37.32
CA GLY A 146 -1.35 1.68 37.68
C GLY A 146 -1.67 1.83 39.17
N ILE A 147 -2.53 0.94 39.71
CA ILE A 147 -2.86 0.93 41.14
C ILE A 147 -1.63 0.62 41.98
N SER A 148 -0.82 -0.37 41.59
CA SER A 148 0.39 -0.76 42.32
C SER A 148 1.38 0.39 42.47
N VAL A 149 1.48 1.29 41.48
CA VAL A 149 2.34 2.49 41.55
C VAL A 149 1.93 3.45 42.68
N PHE A 150 0.63 3.58 42.96
CA PHE A 150 0.14 4.42 44.06
C PHE A 150 0.28 3.76 45.44
N PHE A 151 0.25 2.43 45.50
CA PHE A 151 0.30 1.67 46.75
C PHE A 151 1.68 1.05 47.06
N PHE A 152 2.75 1.50 46.37
CA PHE A 152 4.12 1.04 46.62
C PHE A 152 4.55 1.20 48.09
N CYS A 153 4.17 2.32 48.70
CA CYS A 153 4.39 2.62 50.11
C CYS A 153 3.11 3.18 50.74
N THR A 154 2.86 2.83 52.00
CA THR A 154 1.74 3.35 52.80
C THR A 154 2.29 4.05 54.04
N PRO A 155 2.23 5.40 54.13
CA PRO A 155 1.80 6.36 53.10
C PRO A 155 2.82 6.50 51.94
N ILE A 156 2.37 6.99 50.78
CA ILE A 156 3.21 7.15 49.58
C ILE A 156 4.40 8.09 49.82
N GLN A 157 4.28 9.01 50.77
CA GLN A 157 5.33 9.95 51.18
C GLN A 157 6.61 9.26 51.66
N SER A 158 6.48 8.06 52.23
CA SER A 158 7.63 7.26 52.66
C SER A 158 8.49 6.73 51.50
N PHE A 159 8.04 6.87 50.25
CA PHE A 159 8.85 6.54 49.08
C PHE A 159 10.00 7.53 48.87
N TRP A 160 9.75 8.83 49.06
CA TRP A 160 10.74 9.88 48.82
C TRP A 160 11.28 10.54 50.08
N ASP A 161 10.61 10.37 51.23
CA ASP A 161 11.02 10.92 52.52
C ASP A 161 11.19 9.80 53.55
N SER A 162 12.44 9.46 53.84
CA SER A 162 12.79 8.44 54.84
C SER A 162 12.50 8.87 56.29
N GLY A 163 12.19 10.15 56.53
CA GLY A 163 11.78 10.65 57.84
C GLY A 163 10.34 10.28 58.22
N VAL A 164 9.51 9.90 57.23
CA VAL A 164 8.11 9.51 57.45
C VAL A 164 8.01 8.01 57.68
N LYS A 165 7.59 7.59 58.88
CA LYS A 165 7.35 6.18 59.21
C LYS A 165 6.22 5.62 58.34
N GLY A 166 6.56 4.75 57.40
CA GLY A 166 5.61 4.04 56.55
C GLY A 166 6.05 2.62 56.26
N ARG A 167 5.11 1.81 55.76
CA ARG A 167 5.39 0.45 55.30
C ARG A 167 5.44 0.45 53.77
N CYS A 168 6.61 0.14 53.23
CA CYS A 168 6.80 -0.13 51.81
C CYS A 168 6.78 -1.64 51.58
N LEU A 169 6.34 -2.07 50.39
CA LEU A 169 6.37 -3.48 50.01
C LEU A 169 7.83 -3.98 50.04
N LEU A 170 8.11 -5.03 50.83
CA LEU A 170 9.47 -5.56 51.07
C LEU A 170 10.05 -6.36 49.90
N ALA A 171 9.22 -6.79 48.95
CA ALA A 171 9.62 -7.62 47.79
C ALA A 171 9.75 -6.80 46.48
N GLN A 172 10.26 -5.57 46.55
CA GLN A 172 10.33 -4.66 45.40
C GLN A 172 11.08 -5.26 44.20
N PRO A 173 12.29 -5.85 44.34
CA PRO A 173 13.02 -6.38 43.19
C PRO A 173 12.26 -7.50 42.50
N THR A 174 11.65 -8.41 43.27
CA THR A 174 10.85 -9.53 42.76
C THR A 174 9.60 -9.04 42.00
N MET A 175 8.89 -8.05 42.54
CA MET A 175 7.70 -7.50 41.88
C MET A 175 8.06 -6.79 40.57
N TRP A 176 9.16 -6.05 40.53
CA TRP A 176 9.62 -5.37 39.32
C TRP A 176 10.11 -6.36 38.27
N PHE A 177 10.78 -7.44 38.69
CA PHE A 177 11.22 -8.51 37.81
C PHE A 177 10.04 -9.25 37.16
N ILE A 178 9.03 -9.65 37.96
CA ILE A 178 7.80 -10.27 37.43
C ILE A 178 7.08 -9.31 36.48
N SER A 179 7.01 -8.03 36.84
CA SER A 179 6.40 -6.99 36.00
C SER A 179 7.11 -6.85 34.66
N GLY A 180 8.45 -6.87 34.67
CA GLY A 180 9.28 -6.85 33.46
C GLY A 180 9.05 -8.06 32.57
N ILE A 181 8.97 -9.26 33.15
CA ILE A 181 8.68 -10.50 32.39
C ILE A 181 7.32 -10.43 31.71
N VAL A 182 6.27 -10.08 32.46
CA VAL A 182 4.92 -9.99 31.89
C VAL A 182 4.86 -8.92 30.80
N HIS A 183 5.56 -7.79 31.01
CA HIS A 183 5.68 -6.73 30.01
C HIS A 183 6.30 -7.26 28.70
N ILE A 184 7.45 -7.94 28.76
CA ILE A 184 8.12 -8.55 27.60
C ILE A 184 7.22 -9.58 26.90
N ILE A 185 6.55 -10.46 27.67
CA ILE A 185 5.64 -11.47 27.13
C ILE A 185 4.47 -10.81 26.38
N THR A 186 3.87 -9.77 26.96
CA THR A 186 2.76 -9.07 26.31
C THR A 186 3.17 -8.35 25.04
N ASP A 187 4.36 -7.75 24.99
CA ASP A 187 4.89 -7.10 23.80
C ASP A 187 5.14 -8.11 22.69
N PHE A 188 5.79 -9.24 23.03
CA PHE A 188 6.00 -10.35 22.10
C PHE A 188 4.68 -10.89 21.55
N ALA A 189 3.68 -11.11 22.41
CA ALA A 189 2.37 -11.61 22.02
C ALA A 189 1.67 -10.66 21.03
N ILE A 190 1.71 -9.34 21.27
CA ILE A 190 1.12 -8.33 20.38
C ILE A 190 1.82 -8.32 19.01
N ILE A 191 3.15 -8.46 18.98
CA ILE A 191 3.93 -8.50 17.73
C ILE A 191 3.62 -9.78 16.93
N VAL A 192 3.52 -10.93 17.58
CA VAL A 192 3.29 -12.21 16.89
C VAL A 192 1.86 -12.35 16.37
N MET A 193 0.89 -11.78 17.08
CA MET A 193 -0.54 -11.94 16.80
C MET A 193 -0.97 -11.72 15.32
N PRO A 194 -0.51 -10.67 14.60
CA PRO A 194 -0.85 -10.50 13.18
C PRO A 194 -0.04 -11.37 12.21
N LEU A 195 1.11 -11.96 12.60
CA LEU A 195 2.01 -12.68 11.68
C LEU A 195 1.34 -13.86 10.94
N PRO A 196 0.56 -14.75 11.60
CA PRO A 196 -0.09 -15.86 10.91
C PRO A 196 -1.06 -15.42 9.82
N ILE A 197 -1.73 -14.27 10.01
CA ILE A 197 -2.66 -13.72 9.02
C ILE A 197 -1.88 -13.12 7.85
N VAL A 198 -0.83 -12.36 8.17
CA VAL A 198 0.05 -11.75 7.16
C VAL A 198 0.72 -12.78 6.28
N TRP A 199 1.14 -13.92 6.84
CA TRP A 199 1.81 -14.98 6.08
C TRP A 199 0.87 -15.74 5.16
N LYS A 200 -0.42 -15.82 5.49
CA LYS A 200 -1.45 -16.42 4.63
C LYS A 200 -1.96 -15.45 3.55
N LEU A 201 -1.73 -14.15 3.73
CA LEU A 201 -2.21 -13.11 2.81
C LEU A 201 -1.18 -12.85 1.69
N GLN A 202 -1.56 -13.09 0.44
CA GLN A 202 -0.71 -12.84 -0.73
C GLN A 202 -0.60 -11.33 -1.01
N LEU A 203 0.26 -10.65 -0.26
CA LEU A 203 0.53 -9.22 -0.41
C LEU A 203 1.64 -8.95 -1.44
N PRO A 204 1.55 -7.85 -2.22
CA PRO A 204 2.63 -7.43 -3.11
C PRO A 204 3.91 -7.12 -2.32
N ARG A 205 5.09 -7.39 -2.90
CA ARG A 205 6.39 -7.32 -2.22
C ARG A 205 6.64 -5.99 -1.50
N SER A 206 6.19 -4.87 -2.07
CA SER A 206 6.29 -3.53 -1.45
C SER A 206 5.52 -3.41 -0.13
N GLN A 207 4.33 -4.00 -0.05
CA GLN A 207 3.55 -4.04 1.19
C GLN A 207 4.14 -5.06 2.18
N LYS A 208 4.73 -6.15 1.68
CA LYS A 208 5.41 -7.14 2.51
C LYS A 208 6.67 -6.56 3.16
N ILE A 209 7.49 -5.80 2.43
CA ILE A 209 8.68 -5.11 2.96
C ILE A 209 8.29 -4.10 4.03
N TYR A 210 7.28 -3.27 3.75
CA TYR A 210 6.76 -2.29 4.71
C TYR A 210 6.29 -2.95 6.00
N LEU A 211 5.55 -4.05 5.87
CA LEU A 211 5.02 -4.80 6.99
C LEU A 211 6.12 -5.51 7.78
N THR A 212 7.13 -6.06 7.10
CA THR A 212 8.36 -6.57 7.72
C THR A 212 9.12 -5.46 8.45
N GLY A 213 9.15 -4.23 7.93
CA GLY A 213 9.75 -3.07 8.60
C GLY A 213 9.04 -2.71 9.91
N ILE A 214 7.69 -2.76 9.92
CA ILE A 214 6.90 -2.57 11.15
C ILE A 214 7.21 -3.68 12.17
N PHE A 215 7.26 -4.93 11.72
CA PHE A 215 7.63 -6.05 12.58
C PHE A 215 9.07 -5.94 13.10
N GLY A 216 10.01 -5.51 12.26
CA GLY A 216 11.40 -5.25 12.64
C GLY A 216 11.51 -4.17 13.72
N LEU A 217 10.77 -3.06 13.56
CA LEU A 217 10.71 -2.01 14.57
C LEU A 217 10.11 -2.53 15.89
N GLY A 218 9.07 -3.37 15.83
CA GLY A 218 8.52 -4.06 17.01
C GLY A 218 9.51 -5.01 17.69
N THR A 219 10.32 -5.75 16.92
CA THR A 219 11.38 -6.58 17.50
C THR A 219 12.50 -5.75 18.14
N LEU A 220 12.80 -4.57 17.58
CA LEU A 220 13.73 -3.62 18.17
C LEU A 220 13.19 -3.07 19.50
N THR A 221 11.90 -2.74 19.59
CA THR A 221 11.30 -2.28 20.86
C THR A 221 11.39 -3.36 21.94
N LEU A 222 11.16 -4.62 21.57
CA LEU A 222 11.30 -5.76 22.46
C LEU A 222 12.75 -5.96 22.94
N ALA A 223 13.72 -5.80 22.04
CA ALA A 223 15.14 -5.87 22.39
C ALA A 223 15.55 -4.76 23.37
N ILE A 224 15.04 -3.54 23.17
CA ILE A 224 15.25 -2.41 24.10
C ILE A 224 14.67 -2.72 25.47
N ALA A 225 13.47 -3.30 25.54
CA ALA A 225 12.83 -3.69 26.80
C ALA A 225 13.65 -4.75 27.57
N ILE A 226 14.25 -5.72 26.86
CA ILE A 226 15.12 -6.74 27.46
C ILE A 226 16.41 -6.12 28.01
N LEU A 227 17.06 -5.24 27.24
CA LEU A 227 18.27 -4.54 27.68
C LEU A 227 18.03 -3.68 28.92
N ARG A 228 16.83 -3.11 29.07
CA ARG A 228 16.45 -2.32 30.25
C ARG A 228 16.49 -3.12 31.55
N VAL A 229 16.09 -4.40 31.53
CA VAL A 229 16.05 -5.25 32.74
C VAL A 229 17.43 -5.40 33.37
N GLN A 230 18.51 -5.36 32.56
CA GLN A 230 19.90 -5.45 33.04
C GLN A 230 20.36 -4.23 33.85
N TRP A 231 19.70 -3.08 33.67
CA TRP A 231 20.04 -1.83 34.37
C TRP A 231 19.17 -1.59 35.61
N LEU A 232 18.36 -2.59 35.99
CA LEU A 232 17.49 -2.53 37.17
C LEU A 232 18.19 -2.99 38.46
N ASP A 233 19.45 -3.42 38.37
CA ASP A 233 20.24 -3.76 39.56
C ASP A 233 20.50 -2.51 40.41
N PRO A 234 20.41 -2.61 41.75
CA PRO A 234 20.67 -1.49 42.66
C PRO A 234 22.17 -1.19 42.70
N VAL A 235 22.67 -0.45 41.72
CA VAL A 235 24.05 0.04 41.70
C VAL A 235 24.20 1.17 42.72
N ALA A 236 25.34 1.22 43.42
CA ALA A 236 25.64 2.18 44.49
C ALA A 236 25.52 3.68 44.12
N ASP A 237 25.31 4.01 42.84
CA ASP A 237 25.13 5.38 42.35
C ASP A 237 23.90 5.51 41.44
N MET A 238 22.73 5.45 42.08
CA MET A 238 21.44 5.42 41.39
C MET A 238 21.23 6.65 40.48
N THR A 239 21.61 7.87 40.91
CA THR A 239 21.38 9.09 40.13
C THR A 239 22.26 9.21 38.89
N TRP A 240 23.45 8.58 38.90
CA TRP A 240 24.36 8.53 37.75
C TRP A 240 23.89 7.53 36.69
N TRP A 241 23.53 6.31 37.11
CA TRP A 241 23.13 5.24 36.19
C TRP A 241 21.71 5.39 35.66
N ASN A 242 20.82 6.04 36.43
CA ASN A 242 19.44 6.28 36.02
C ASN A 242 19.34 7.14 34.74
N VAL A 243 20.38 7.91 34.36
CA VAL A 243 20.43 8.62 33.07
C VAL A 243 20.27 7.65 31.90
N THR A 244 21.00 6.54 31.92
CA THR A 244 20.95 5.52 30.88
C THR A 244 19.61 4.80 30.89
N ALA A 245 19.12 4.42 32.08
CA ALA A 245 17.82 3.74 32.23
C ALA A 245 16.63 4.61 31.78
N ALA A 246 16.63 5.89 32.14
CA ALA A 246 15.61 6.86 31.72
C ALA A 246 15.62 7.07 30.19
N SER A 247 16.82 7.16 29.60
CA SER A 247 16.97 7.29 28.13
C SER A 247 16.41 6.09 27.39
N TRP A 248 16.72 4.87 27.85
CA TRP A 248 16.16 3.65 27.28
C TRP A 248 14.64 3.53 27.48
N SER A 249 14.13 3.97 28.63
CA SER A 249 12.68 3.98 28.91
C SER A 249 11.93 4.94 27.98
N MET A 250 12.52 6.11 27.68
CA MET A 250 11.99 7.04 26.66
C MET A 250 12.06 6.44 25.25
N ALA A 251 13.18 5.80 24.90
CA ALA A 251 13.34 5.16 23.60
C ALA A 251 12.31 4.03 23.40
N GLU A 252 12.00 3.26 24.43
CA GLU A 252 11.00 2.20 24.42
C GLU A 252 9.59 2.74 24.13
N ILE A 253 9.11 3.71 24.91
CA ILE A 253 7.75 4.26 24.72
C ILE A 253 7.62 4.98 23.38
N VAL A 254 8.66 5.68 22.92
CA VAL A 254 8.64 6.40 21.64
C VAL A 254 8.75 5.45 20.45
N SER A 255 9.57 4.41 20.52
CA SER A 255 9.62 3.38 19.49
C SER A 255 8.30 2.58 19.42
N GLY A 256 7.68 2.30 20.56
CA GLY A 256 6.37 1.66 20.64
C GLY A 256 5.25 2.46 19.96
N ILE A 257 5.10 3.75 20.30
CA ILE A 257 4.09 4.61 19.64
C ILE A 257 4.41 4.83 18.16
N THR A 258 5.69 4.92 17.79
CA THR A 258 6.13 5.02 16.38
C THR A 258 5.66 3.80 15.60
N CYS A 259 5.94 2.60 16.13
CA CYS A 259 5.49 1.33 15.55
C CYS A 259 3.96 1.27 15.42
N ALA A 260 3.22 1.75 16.41
CA ALA A 260 1.77 1.83 16.37
C ALA A 260 1.23 2.79 15.30
N CYS A 261 1.95 3.89 15.04
CA CYS A 261 1.59 4.90 14.04
C CYS A 261 1.87 4.44 12.61
N LEU A 262 2.94 3.67 12.39
CA LEU A 262 3.38 3.27 11.05
C LEU A 262 2.24 2.75 10.18
N PRO A 263 1.46 1.70 10.54
CA PRO A 263 0.39 1.16 9.69
C PRO A 263 -0.56 2.19 9.06
N THR A 264 -0.78 3.34 9.71
CA THR A 264 -1.66 4.41 9.22
C THR A 264 -1.05 5.24 8.09
N PHE A 265 0.26 5.17 7.86
CA PHE A 265 0.99 5.99 6.88
C PHE A 265 1.04 5.40 5.48
N LYS A 266 0.57 4.16 5.28
CA LYS A 266 0.44 3.52 3.95
C LYS A 266 -0.05 4.46 2.83
N PRO A 267 -1.11 5.30 3.03
CA PRO A 267 -1.49 6.38 2.12
C PRO A 267 -0.39 7.35 1.70
N LEU A 268 0.38 7.86 2.67
CA LEU A 268 1.34 8.93 2.43
C LEU A 268 2.48 8.44 1.54
N LEU A 269 2.90 7.20 1.72
CA LEU A 269 3.95 6.59 0.90
C LEU A 269 3.53 6.46 -0.57
N VAL A 270 2.25 6.18 -0.83
CA VAL A 270 1.69 6.18 -2.20
C VAL A 270 1.63 7.61 -2.75
N GLY A 271 1.26 8.60 -1.93
CA GLY A 271 1.22 10.02 -2.34
C GLY A 271 2.60 10.63 -2.60
N ILE A 272 3.61 10.29 -1.78
CA ILE A 272 5.00 10.78 -1.92
C ILE A 272 5.64 10.26 -3.22
N LYS A 273 5.32 9.04 -3.64
CA LYS A 273 5.74 8.49 -4.93
C LYS A 273 5.29 9.34 -6.12
N ASN A 274 4.15 10.03 -5.99
CA ASN A 274 3.63 10.94 -7.02
C ASN A 274 4.19 12.37 -6.89
N TRP A 275 4.92 12.68 -5.81
CA TRP A 275 5.43 14.02 -5.49
C TRP A 275 6.94 14.17 -5.73
N LEU A 276 7.68 13.06 -5.84
CA LEU A 276 9.05 13.06 -6.31
C LEU A 276 9.07 13.36 -7.82
N PRO A 277 9.79 14.40 -8.27
CA PRO A 277 9.91 14.68 -9.70
C PRO A 277 10.54 13.46 -10.38
N ARG A 278 9.86 12.92 -11.40
CA ARG A 278 10.47 12.03 -12.38
C ARG A 278 11.74 12.73 -12.90
N SER A 279 12.91 12.15 -12.67
CA SER A 279 14.11 12.58 -13.37
C SER A 279 13.87 12.34 -14.86
N ASN A 280 13.89 13.41 -15.65
CA ASN A 280 13.96 13.32 -17.10
C ASN A 280 15.35 12.76 -17.45
N GLU A 281 15.47 11.44 -17.56
CA GLU A 281 16.57 10.81 -18.29
C GLU A 281 16.10 10.50 -19.71
N GLY A 282 16.53 11.36 -20.63
CA GLY A 282 16.84 11.00 -22.02
C GLY A 282 15.68 10.62 -22.92
N ASP A 283 14.85 11.58 -23.30
CA ASP A 283 14.04 11.47 -24.52
C ASP A 283 14.98 11.71 -25.72
N SER A 284 15.62 10.65 -26.21
CA SER A 284 16.34 10.69 -27.48
C SER A 284 15.31 10.57 -28.62
N THR A 285 14.74 11.71 -29.01
CA THR A 285 13.97 11.84 -30.24
C THR A 285 14.91 11.62 -31.43
N ILE A 286 14.90 10.43 -32.02
CA ILE A 286 15.47 10.20 -33.35
C ILE A 286 14.45 10.73 -34.36
N CYS A 287 14.71 11.93 -34.89
CA CYS A 287 14.03 12.43 -36.07
C CYS A 287 14.57 11.67 -37.29
N LEU A 288 13.74 10.84 -37.92
CA LEU A 288 13.99 10.41 -39.30
C LEU A 288 13.53 11.53 -40.22
N GLN A 289 14.51 12.18 -40.85
CA GLN A 289 14.35 13.13 -41.92
C GLN A 289 14.03 12.37 -43.21
N ASP A 290 12.83 12.56 -43.76
CA ASP A 290 12.48 12.09 -45.09
C ASP A 290 12.91 13.16 -46.12
N GLN A 291 13.80 12.79 -47.04
CA GLN A 291 14.12 13.60 -48.22
C GLN A 291 13.23 13.13 -49.36
N GLY A 292 12.26 13.97 -49.74
CA GLY A 292 11.51 13.81 -50.98
C GLY A 292 12.38 14.06 -52.21
N ILE A 293 12.18 13.23 -53.24
CA ILE A 293 12.61 13.46 -54.61
C ILE A 293 11.34 13.78 -55.41
N ASP A 294 11.26 15.01 -55.90
CA ASP A 294 10.29 15.46 -56.89
C ASP A 294 10.67 14.98 -58.29
N GLY A 295 9.66 14.71 -59.13
CA GLY A 295 9.80 14.82 -60.58
C GLY A 295 8.90 13.90 -61.40
N LEU A 296 7.74 14.41 -61.82
CA LEU A 296 7.38 14.68 -63.23
C LEU A 296 5.87 14.80 -63.41
N THR A 297 5.42 16.03 -63.66
CA THR A 297 4.13 16.38 -64.27
C THR A 297 4.28 16.52 -65.78
N GLY A 298 3.26 16.08 -66.52
CA GLY A 298 3.02 16.46 -67.91
C GLY A 298 1.52 16.62 -68.19
N SER A 299 1.08 17.89 -68.29
CA SER A 299 0.02 18.43 -69.19
C SER A 299 -1.39 17.83 -69.19
N THR A 300 -2.44 18.62 -68.89
CA THR A 300 -3.20 19.48 -69.85
C THR A 300 -4.43 20.13 -69.16
N LEU A 301 -4.65 21.41 -69.47
CA LEU A 301 -5.84 22.29 -69.34
C LEU A 301 -7.17 21.60 -69.74
N ALA A 302 -8.40 22.02 -69.42
CA ALA A 302 -9.01 23.11 -68.65
C ALA A 302 -10.53 22.82 -68.52
N ALA A 303 -11.17 23.57 -67.61
CA ALA A 303 -12.46 24.26 -67.80
C ALA A 303 -13.77 23.69 -67.21
N PHE A 304 -14.52 24.67 -66.67
CA PHE A 304 -15.96 24.80 -66.45
C PHE A 304 -16.65 24.21 -65.21
N GLU A 305 -17.09 25.18 -64.40
CA GLU A 305 -18.35 25.34 -63.63
C GLU A 305 -19.29 24.14 -63.46
N GLY A 306 -19.84 24.05 -62.25
CA GLY A 306 -21.19 23.53 -62.06
C GLY A 306 -21.39 22.73 -60.77
N HIS A 307 -22.29 23.21 -59.93
CA HIS A 307 -23.00 22.56 -58.83
C HIS A 307 -22.75 21.07 -58.51
N GLY A 308 -22.62 20.81 -57.21
CA GLY A 308 -23.20 19.64 -56.56
C GLY A 308 -22.22 18.76 -55.77
N GLY A 309 -22.48 18.65 -54.46
CA GLY A 309 -22.19 17.44 -53.70
C GLY A 309 -20.81 17.28 -53.03
N VAL A 310 -20.89 16.73 -51.81
CA VAL A 310 -19.90 15.87 -51.13
C VAL A 310 -18.67 16.52 -50.48
N GLY A 311 -18.66 16.44 -49.14
CA GLY A 311 -17.56 15.88 -48.34
C GLY A 311 -16.44 16.81 -47.89
N THR A 312 -16.16 16.80 -46.57
CA THR A 312 -14.85 16.53 -45.92
C THR A 312 -14.73 17.28 -44.58
N GLY A 313 -14.52 16.54 -43.49
CA GLY A 313 -13.62 17.02 -42.42
C GLY A 313 -12.17 16.68 -42.79
N PRO A 314 -11.17 16.85 -41.90
CA PRO A 314 -11.17 17.56 -40.64
C PRO A 314 -9.98 18.55 -40.52
N LYS A 315 -10.05 19.53 -39.60
CA LYS A 315 -8.85 20.13 -39.01
C LYS A 315 -9.03 20.25 -37.50
N VAL A 316 -8.31 19.38 -36.82
CA VAL A 316 -8.03 19.37 -35.39
C VAL A 316 -7.28 20.66 -35.03
N PRO A 317 -7.80 21.47 -34.09
CA PRO A 317 -6.97 22.41 -33.35
C PRO A 317 -6.35 21.67 -32.16
N THR A 318 -5.05 21.43 -32.25
CA THR A 318 -4.20 21.02 -31.14
C THR A 318 -4.07 22.19 -30.17
N SER A 319 -4.84 22.19 -29.08
CA SER A 319 -4.47 22.69 -27.75
C SER A 319 -5.72 22.88 -26.91
N ILE A 320 -5.89 21.99 -25.93
CA ILE A 320 -6.88 22.14 -24.87
C ILE A 320 -6.31 23.17 -23.88
N SER A 321 -6.97 24.31 -23.78
CA SER A 321 -6.91 25.18 -22.62
C SER A 321 -8.31 25.71 -22.33
N MET A 322 -9.00 25.09 -21.37
CA MET A 322 -10.09 25.69 -20.58
C MET A 322 -10.18 24.85 -19.29
N TYR A 323 -9.81 25.42 -18.13
CA TYR A 323 -10.70 26.13 -17.21
C TYR A 323 -12.00 25.36 -16.91
N GLY A 324 -12.08 24.78 -15.71
CA GLY A 324 -13.28 24.07 -15.24
C GLY A 324 -13.15 23.40 -13.87
N THR A 325 -12.81 24.17 -12.84
CA THR A 325 -13.15 23.97 -11.40
C THR A 325 -13.00 22.58 -10.78
N GLN A 326 -11.82 22.28 -10.24
CA GLN A 326 -11.67 21.40 -9.09
C GLN A 326 -11.23 22.25 -7.90
N THR A 327 -12.01 22.22 -6.82
CA THR A 327 -11.85 23.04 -5.61
C THR A 327 -10.55 22.70 -4.89
N ARG A 328 -9.46 23.28 -5.38
CA ARG A 328 -8.13 23.28 -4.80
C ARG A 328 -8.15 24.22 -3.59
N ARG A 329 -8.28 23.69 -2.37
CA ARG A 329 -7.82 24.47 -1.21
C ARG A 329 -6.31 24.51 -1.26
N ASN A 330 -5.77 25.63 -1.72
CA ASN A 330 -4.35 25.93 -1.76
C ASN A 330 -3.75 25.76 -0.35
N PHE A 331 -3.02 24.68 -0.15
CA PHE A 331 -2.15 24.50 1.02
C PHE A 331 -0.87 25.29 0.79
N SER A 332 -0.80 26.50 1.36
CA SER A 332 0.47 27.22 1.48
C SER A 332 1.30 26.55 2.58
N GLY A 333 2.13 25.59 2.17
CA GLY A 333 3.02 24.82 3.05
C GLY A 333 4.48 25.11 2.77
N SER A 334 4.89 26.39 2.76
CA SER A 334 6.30 26.77 2.67
C SER A 334 7.13 26.17 3.81
N LEU A 335 6.55 26.00 5.00
CA LEU A 335 7.17 25.32 6.15
C LEU A 335 7.43 23.82 5.95
N LEU A 336 6.60 23.12 5.13
CA LEU A 336 6.76 21.68 4.89
C LEU A 336 8.00 21.37 4.05
N ARG A 337 8.39 22.24 3.11
CA ARG A 337 9.57 21.99 2.26
C ARG A 337 10.87 22.03 3.05
N HIS A 338 11.00 22.94 4.02
CA HIS A 338 12.21 23.05 4.83
C HIS A 338 12.31 21.98 5.93
N PHE A 339 11.17 21.59 6.51
CA PHE A 339 11.14 20.54 7.54
C PHE A 339 11.55 19.16 6.98
N TRP A 340 11.13 18.81 5.75
CA TRP A 340 11.47 17.55 5.10
C TRP A 340 12.93 17.47 4.61
N LEU A 341 13.47 18.59 4.11
CA LEU A 341 14.89 18.68 3.74
C LEU A 341 15.80 18.52 4.97
N HIS A 342 15.44 19.10 6.11
CA HIS A 342 16.20 18.92 7.35
C HIS A 342 16.11 17.51 7.91
N LEU A 343 14.94 16.88 7.91
CA LEU A 343 14.74 15.52 8.42
C LEU A 343 15.54 14.49 7.59
N LEU A 344 15.56 14.63 6.27
CA LEU A 344 16.35 13.78 5.36
C LEU A 344 17.86 13.97 5.55
N LEU A 345 18.31 15.19 5.82
CA LEU A 345 19.72 15.48 6.10
C LEU A 345 20.19 14.93 7.45
N THR A 346 19.33 14.93 8.49
CA THR A 346 19.68 14.32 9.80
C THR A 346 19.76 12.79 9.78
N VAL A 347 19.02 12.12 8.90
CA VAL A 347 19.05 10.64 8.77
C VAL A 347 20.22 10.16 7.90
N HIS A 348 20.83 11.04 7.10
CA HIS A 348 21.95 10.70 6.22
C HIS A 348 23.32 10.61 6.93
N SER A 349 23.38 10.76 8.26
CA SER A 349 24.63 10.79 9.02
C SER A 349 25.13 9.43 9.54
N SER A 350 24.47 8.29 9.25
CA SER A 350 25.00 6.96 9.57
C SER A 350 25.41 6.22 8.30
N GLN A 351 26.72 6.12 8.06
CA GLN A 351 27.31 5.38 6.95
C GLN A 351 26.99 3.88 6.99
N ASN A 352 27.03 3.26 5.81
CA ASN A 352 26.89 1.83 5.47
C ASN A 352 25.50 1.25 5.20
N ILE A 353 24.77 1.85 4.25
CA ILE A 353 23.72 1.13 3.50
C ILE A 353 23.87 1.41 2.00
N SER A 354 25.02 1.11 1.41
CA SER A 354 25.26 1.22 -0.04
C SER A 354 25.17 -0.12 -0.78
N SER A 355 24.87 -1.24 -0.09
CA SER A 355 24.80 -2.58 -0.69
C SER A 355 23.38 -3.18 -0.81
N LEU A 356 22.32 -2.46 -0.38
CA LEU A 356 20.95 -3.00 -0.34
C LEU A 356 19.91 -2.24 -1.17
N TYR A 357 20.33 -1.25 -1.97
CA TYR A 357 19.47 -0.50 -2.88
C TYR A 357 19.46 -1.09 -4.30
N HIS A 358 19.03 -2.34 -4.43
CA HIS A 358 18.40 -2.82 -5.66
C HIS A 358 16.99 -3.29 -5.31
N ALA A 359 16.15 -2.30 -4.96
CA ALA A 359 14.71 -2.48 -4.85
C ALA A 359 14.11 -2.39 -6.26
N GLU A 360 13.83 -3.54 -6.86
CA GLU A 360 13.08 -3.71 -8.11
C GLU A 360 11.79 -2.85 -8.11
N ILE A 361 11.72 -1.91 -9.04
CA ILE A 361 10.62 -0.98 -9.26
C ILE A 361 9.64 -1.63 -10.25
N MET A 362 8.56 -2.24 -9.78
CA MET A 362 7.52 -2.75 -10.69
C MET A 362 6.87 -1.60 -11.50
N THR A 363 7.19 -1.52 -12.79
CA THR A 363 6.66 -0.56 -13.77
C THR A 363 5.84 -1.28 -14.83
N ILE A 364 4.59 -1.62 -14.50
CA ILE A 364 3.64 -2.09 -15.52
C ILE A 364 3.00 -0.87 -16.19
N ARG A 365 3.14 -0.74 -17.51
CA ARG A 365 2.54 0.33 -18.32
C ARG A 365 1.59 -0.22 -19.38
N LEU A 366 0.56 0.55 -19.75
CA LEU A 366 -0.34 0.21 -20.85
C LEU A 366 0.08 0.97 -22.11
N ILE A 367 0.16 0.27 -23.24
CA ILE A 367 0.38 0.89 -24.55
C ILE A 367 -0.59 0.30 -25.58
N LYS A 368 -0.86 1.05 -26.66
CA LYS A 368 -1.51 0.48 -27.85
C LYS A 368 -0.60 -0.57 -28.48
N ALA A 369 -1.17 -1.70 -28.88
CA ALA A 369 -0.43 -2.77 -29.52
C ALA A 369 0.10 -2.32 -30.90
N SER A 370 1.20 -2.94 -31.31
CA SER A 370 1.78 -2.85 -32.66
C SER A 370 1.99 -4.27 -33.17
N GLU A 371 2.29 -4.45 -34.47
CA GLU A 371 2.46 -5.77 -35.07
C GLU A 371 3.51 -6.62 -34.34
N GLY A 372 4.59 -6.00 -33.84
CA GLY A 372 5.64 -6.69 -33.07
C GLY A 372 5.14 -7.33 -31.77
N HIS A 373 3.99 -6.90 -31.23
CA HIS A 373 3.41 -7.46 -30.01
C HIS A 373 2.50 -8.67 -30.27
N LEU A 374 2.08 -8.90 -31.52
CA LEU A 374 1.12 -9.96 -31.87
C LEU A 374 1.53 -11.38 -31.43
N PRO A 375 2.81 -11.80 -31.56
CA PRO A 375 3.23 -13.12 -31.10
C PRO A 375 3.01 -13.30 -29.58
N ALA A 376 3.38 -12.30 -28.79
CA ALA A 376 3.23 -12.33 -27.33
C ALA A 376 1.75 -12.31 -26.93
N ILE A 377 0.92 -11.50 -27.60
CA ILE A 377 -0.53 -11.48 -27.38
C ILE A 377 -1.16 -12.85 -27.68
N ALA A 378 -0.79 -13.48 -28.80
CA ALA A 378 -1.26 -14.80 -29.17
C ALA A 378 -0.84 -15.86 -28.15
N ARG A 379 0.42 -15.85 -27.67
CA ARG A 379 0.91 -16.73 -26.58
C ARG A 379 0.13 -16.55 -25.29
N ILE A 380 -0.13 -15.30 -24.88
CA ILE A 380 -0.92 -15.00 -23.68
C ILE A 380 -2.36 -15.48 -23.85
N ALA A 381 -2.95 -15.28 -25.03
CA ALA A 381 -4.27 -15.80 -25.32
C ALA A 381 -4.28 -17.34 -25.19
N THR A 382 -3.38 -18.05 -25.87
CA THR A 382 -3.17 -19.51 -25.80
C THR A 382 -3.08 -20.02 -24.37
N SER A 383 -2.26 -19.38 -23.53
CA SER A 383 -2.06 -19.80 -22.13
C SER A 383 -3.21 -19.40 -21.19
N ALA A 384 -3.82 -18.23 -21.36
CA ALA A 384 -4.93 -17.78 -20.51
C ALA A 384 -6.22 -18.56 -20.76
N PHE A 385 -6.44 -18.98 -22.02
CA PHE A 385 -7.62 -19.74 -22.45
C PHE A 385 -7.18 -21.11 -22.98
N HIS A 386 -6.49 -21.88 -22.12
CA HIS A 386 -6.04 -23.22 -22.46
C HIS A 386 -7.23 -24.20 -22.43
N PRO A 387 -7.34 -25.18 -23.35
CA PRO A 387 -8.43 -26.19 -23.35
C PRO A 387 -8.58 -27.04 -22.08
N ASN A 388 -7.63 -26.96 -21.14
CA ASN A 388 -7.69 -27.66 -19.85
C ASN A 388 -8.37 -26.83 -18.77
N THR A 389 -8.32 -25.51 -18.89
CA THR A 389 -8.84 -24.56 -17.92
C THR A 389 -10.07 -23.83 -18.43
N ASP A 390 -10.21 -23.69 -19.75
CA ASP A 390 -11.31 -23.00 -20.42
C ASP A 390 -12.15 -24.00 -21.24
N ALA A 391 -13.38 -24.26 -20.76
CA ALA A 391 -14.29 -25.20 -21.38
C ALA A 391 -14.72 -24.77 -22.80
N LEU A 392 -14.79 -23.45 -23.06
CA LEU A 392 -15.16 -22.93 -24.37
C LEU A 392 -14.06 -23.23 -25.39
N SER A 393 -12.80 -22.98 -25.04
CA SER A 393 -11.64 -23.36 -25.86
C SER A 393 -11.58 -24.86 -26.13
N ARG A 394 -11.96 -25.71 -25.16
CA ARG A 394 -12.04 -27.17 -25.39
C ARG A 394 -13.08 -27.56 -26.44
N ARG A 395 -14.22 -26.85 -26.48
CA ARG A 395 -15.28 -27.08 -27.47
C ARG A 395 -14.87 -26.58 -28.86
N LEU A 396 -14.20 -25.43 -28.93
CA LEU A 396 -13.72 -24.86 -30.19
C LEU A 396 -12.54 -25.62 -30.79
N PHE A 397 -11.68 -26.22 -29.94
CA PHE A 397 -10.49 -26.97 -30.36
C PHE A 397 -10.53 -28.40 -29.80
N PRO A 398 -11.42 -29.26 -30.32
CA PRO A 398 -11.62 -30.61 -29.79
C PRO A 398 -10.42 -31.52 -30.13
N PRO A 399 -10.08 -32.51 -29.26
CA PRO A 399 -8.89 -33.34 -29.43
C PRO A 399 -8.77 -34.08 -30.78
N HIS A 400 -9.90 -34.42 -31.41
CA HIS A 400 -9.91 -35.18 -32.66
C HIS A 400 -9.54 -34.35 -33.89
N LEU A 401 -9.59 -33.01 -33.80
CA LEU A 401 -9.13 -32.09 -34.85
C LEU A 401 -7.71 -31.57 -34.59
N GLN A 402 -7.13 -31.86 -33.43
CA GLN A 402 -5.79 -31.41 -33.09
C GLN A 402 -4.71 -32.27 -33.77
N PRO A 403 -3.62 -31.67 -34.27
CA PRO A 403 -2.45 -32.41 -34.73
C PRO A 403 -1.88 -33.26 -33.59
N LYS A 404 -1.58 -34.54 -33.84
CA LYS A 404 -1.09 -35.49 -32.81
C LYS A 404 0.33 -35.20 -32.33
N ASP A 405 1.07 -34.43 -33.13
CA ASP A 405 2.47 -34.03 -32.96
C ASP A 405 2.63 -32.73 -32.16
N LEU A 406 1.55 -31.97 -31.95
CA LEU A 406 1.57 -30.73 -31.18
C LEU A 406 1.01 -30.93 -29.75
N PRO A 407 1.56 -30.23 -28.74
CA PRO A 407 0.95 -30.15 -27.42
C PRO A 407 -0.47 -29.58 -27.48
N ASP A 408 -1.36 -30.09 -26.62
CA ASP A 408 -2.74 -29.59 -26.51
C ASP A 408 -2.75 -28.08 -26.24
N GLY A 409 -3.64 -27.34 -26.91
CA GLY A 409 -3.73 -25.88 -26.85
C GLY A 409 -2.85 -25.12 -27.84
N GLU A 410 -1.70 -25.65 -28.28
CA GLU A 410 -0.81 -24.95 -29.24
C GLU A 410 -1.45 -24.81 -30.63
N ALA A 411 -2.33 -25.73 -31.01
CA ALA A 411 -3.07 -25.67 -32.28
C ALA A 411 -3.96 -24.41 -32.40
N ALA A 412 -4.30 -23.75 -31.29
CA ALA A 412 -5.06 -22.50 -31.28
C ALA A 412 -4.19 -21.25 -31.54
N TYR A 413 -2.86 -21.37 -31.48
CA TYR A 413 -1.94 -20.23 -31.57
C TYR A 413 -2.07 -19.48 -32.89
N ASP A 414 -1.95 -20.16 -34.03
CA ASP A 414 -1.98 -19.53 -35.35
C ASP A 414 -3.32 -18.84 -35.63
N TRP A 415 -4.42 -19.48 -35.22
CA TRP A 415 -5.75 -18.90 -35.34
C TRP A 415 -5.91 -17.65 -34.46
N ARG A 416 -5.42 -17.71 -33.22
CA ARG A 416 -5.45 -16.55 -32.30
C ARG A 416 -4.58 -15.43 -32.86
N PHE A 417 -3.39 -15.73 -33.35
CA PHE A 417 -2.51 -14.76 -33.99
C PHE A 417 -3.20 -14.06 -35.18
N ALA A 418 -3.75 -14.83 -36.12
CA ALA A 418 -4.40 -14.30 -37.31
C ALA A 418 -5.63 -13.44 -36.96
N ARG A 419 -6.42 -13.82 -35.95
CA ARG A 419 -7.57 -13.03 -35.49
C ARG A 419 -7.13 -11.69 -34.91
N LYS A 420 -6.08 -11.68 -34.09
CA LYS A 420 -5.58 -10.45 -33.45
C LYS A 420 -4.89 -9.54 -34.47
N ALA A 421 -4.23 -10.11 -35.48
CA ALA A 421 -3.70 -9.36 -36.62
C ALA A 421 -4.82 -8.68 -37.41
N SER A 422 -5.93 -9.39 -37.67
CA SER A 422 -7.10 -8.81 -38.35
C SER A 422 -7.76 -7.70 -37.53
N SER A 423 -7.88 -7.86 -36.21
CA SER A 423 -8.40 -6.81 -35.32
C SER A 423 -7.47 -5.60 -35.25
N LEU A 424 -6.14 -5.80 -35.22
CA LEU A 424 -5.18 -4.69 -35.21
C LEU A 424 -5.23 -3.85 -36.49
N ALA A 425 -5.64 -4.44 -37.62
CA ALA A 425 -5.82 -3.73 -38.88
C ALA A 425 -7.14 -2.93 -38.97
N SER A 426 -8.09 -3.15 -38.04
CA SER A 426 -9.35 -2.39 -37.99
C SER A 426 -9.14 -1.04 -37.30
N SER A 427 -9.72 0.01 -37.86
CA SER A 427 -9.71 1.35 -37.23
C SER A 427 -10.62 1.43 -36.00
N GLU A 428 -11.60 0.53 -35.89
CA GLU A 428 -12.62 0.51 -34.82
C GLU A 428 -12.20 -0.39 -33.65
N SER A 429 -11.23 -1.26 -33.86
CA SER A 429 -10.73 -2.16 -32.81
C SER A 429 -9.47 -1.59 -32.16
N HIS A 430 -9.47 -1.55 -30.83
CA HIS A 430 -8.38 -1.07 -30.00
C HIS A 430 -7.76 -2.23 -29.21
N LEU A 431 -6.62 -2.71 -29.71
CA LEU A 431 -5.80 -3.69 -29.01
C LEU A 431 -4.79 -2.98 -28.10
N VAL A 432 -4.86 -3.26 -26.80
CA VAL A 432 -4.03 -2.64 -25.76
C VAL A 432 -3.26 -3.72 -25.02
N VAL A 433 -1.98 -3.46 -24.74
CA VAL A 433 -1.09 -4.40 -24.04
C VAL A 433 -0.55 -3.80 -22.75
N ALA A 434 -0.41 -4.65 -21.74
CA ALA A 434 0.28 -4.35 -20.50
C ALA A 434 1.72 -4.85 -20.58
N ILE A 435 2.67 -3.93 -20.42
CA ILE A 435 4.12 -4.16 -20.51
C ILE A 435 4.72 -4.09 -19.12
N ASP A 436 5.48 -5.11 -18.72
CA ASP A 436 6.27 -5.19 -17.50
C ASP A 436 7.74 -4.92 -17.84
N ASP A 437 8.24 -3.71 -17.57
CA ASP A 437 9.60 -3.28 -17.98
C ASP A 437 10.73 -4.03 -17.24
N GLU A 438 10.41 -4.83 -16.21
CA GLU A 438 11.37 -5.70 -15.52
C GLU A 438 11.67 -7.01 -16.28
N LYS A 439 10.85 -7.35 -17.29
CA LYS A 439 11.00 -8.59 -18.05
C LYS A 439 11.84 -8.38 -19.32
N ARG A 440 12.52 -9.44 -19.73
CA ARG A 440 13.22 -9.49 -21.03
C ARG A 440 12.24 -9.16 -22.15
N GLN A 441 12.76 -8.60 -23.24
CA GLN A 441 11.98 -8.06 -24.36
C GLN A 441 10.93 -9.05 -24.91
N ASP A 442 11.22 -10.35 -24.93
CA ASP A 442 10.28 -11.39 -25.39
C ASP A 442 9.11 -11.68 -24.42
N ASP A 443 9.30 -11.44 -23.12
CA ASP A 443 8.33 -11.67 -22.05
C ASP A 443 7.73 -10.38 -21.49
N GLN A 444 8.01 -9.24 -22.15
CA GLN A 444 7.64 -7.92 -21.66
C GLN A 444 6.13 -7.74 -21.62
N VAL A 445 5.39 -8.34 -22.55
CA VAL A 445 3.92 -8.30 -22.55
C VAL A 445 3.37 -9.28 -21.52
N VAL A 446 2.63 -8.77 -20.55
CA VAL A 446 2.07 -9.56 -19.43
C VAL A 446 0.55 -9.67 -19.44
N GLY A 447 -0.12 -8.89 -20.28
CA GLY A 447 -1.56 -8.98 -20.53
C GLY A 447 -1.99 -8.13 -21.71
N PHE A 448 -3.23 -8.33 -22.17
CA PHE A 448 -3.81 -7.54 -23.26
C PHE A 448 -5.33 -7.44 -23.13
N SER A 449 -5.92 -6.45 -23.77
CA SER A 449 -7.36 -6.32 -23.99
C SER A 449 -7.65 -5.86 -25.42
N LEU A 450 -8.76 -6.34 -25.98
CA LEU A 450 -9.29 -5.95 -27.28
C LEU A 450 -10.67 -5.34 -27.07
N TRP A 451 -10.80 -4.09 -27.49
CA TRP A 451 -12.03 -3.31 -27.41
C TRP A 451 -12.49 -2.95 -28.81
N ASP A 452 -13.79 -2.97 -29.07
CA ASP A 452 -14.39 -2.42 -30.29
C ASP A 452 -15.15 -1.14 -29.93
N ALA A 453 -14.81 -0.05 -30.62
CA ALA A 453 -15.48 1.24 -30.48
C ALA A 453 -16.74 1.29 -31.37
N PRO A 454 -17.77 2.05 -30.97
CA PRO A 454 -18.93 2.32 -31.83
C PRO A 454 -18.49 2.93 -33.18
N PRO A 455 -18.97 2.41 -34.33
CA PRO A 455 -18.65 2.98 -35.64
C PRO A 455 -19.14 4.43 -35.76
N ALA A 456 -18.31 5.33 -36.29
CA ALA A 456 -18.63 6.76 -36.43
C ALA A 456 -19.76 7.05 -37.44
N THR A 457 -19.97 6.15 -38.38
CA THR A 457 -21.08 6.13 -39.34
C THR A 457 -21.61 4.71 -39.34
N GLY A 458 -22.91 4.50 -39.08
CA GLY A 458 -23.55 3.19 -38.86
C GLY A 458 -23.41 2.20 -40.02
N GLY A 459 -22.21 1.68 -40.20
CA GLY A 459 -21.81 0.68 -41.16
C GLY A 459 -21.51 -0.61 -40.43
N ASP A 460 -22.05 -1.69 -40.97
CA ASP A 460 -21.84 -3.05 -40.54
C ASP A 460 -20.33 -3.35 -40.53
N SER A 461 -19.79 -3.83 -39.40
CA SER A 461 -18.39 -4.25 -39.31
C SER A 461 -18.16 -5.37 -40.32
N GLY A 462 -17.56 -5.02 -41.47
CA GLY A 462 -17.41 -5.90 -42.63
C GLY A 462 -16.68 -7.22 -42.30
N PRO A 463 -16.86 -8.25 -43.14
CA PRO A 463 -16.46 -9.60 -42.80
C PRO A 463 -14.94 -9.70 -42.61
N SER A 464 -14.53 -10.06 -41.39
CA SER A 464 -13.19 -10.55 -41.08
C SER A 464 -12.82 -11.64 -42.09
N LYS A 465 -11.74 -11.44 -42.85
CA LYS A 465 -11.15 -12.41 -43.79
C LYS A 465 -11.18 -13.81 -43.15
N GLU A 466 -11.77 -14.81 -43.82
CA GLU A 466 -11.93 -16.15 -43.21
C GLU A 466 -10.55 -16.73 -42.89
N ILE A 467 -10.25 -16.87 -41.60
CA ILE A 467 -8.98 -17.41 -41.11
C ILE A 467 -9.07 -18.93 -41.20
N LYS A 468 -8.31 -19.54 -42.11
CA LYS A 468 -8.23 -21.00 -42.22
C LYS A 468 -7.45 -21.55 -41.02
N CYS A 469 -8.11 -22.33 -40.18
CA CYS A 469 -7.50 -23.15 -39.13
C CYS A 469 -8.11 -24.55 -39.20
N THR A 470 -7.27 -25.57 -39.36
CA THR A 470 -7.70 -26.98 -39.47
C THR A 470 -8.10 -27.57 -38.11
N ALA A 471 -7.54 -27.06 -37.02
CA ALA A 471 -7.80 -27.52 -35.66
C ALA A 471 -9.05 -26.88 -35.01
N LEU A 472 -9.62 -25.85 -35.66
CA LEU A 472 -10.83 -25.18 -35.19
C LEU A 472 -12.07 -25.92 -35.71
N ASP A 473 -12.97 -26.27 -34.79
CA ASP A 473 -14.31 -26.72 -35.15
C ASP A 473 -15.12 -25.55 -35.69
N LYS A 474 -15.32 -25.53 -37.01
CA LYS A 474 -16.03 -24.46 -37.71
C LYS A 474 -17.52 -24.40 -37.33
N GLU A 475 -18.15 -25.54 -37.06
CA GLU A 475 -19.56 -25.59 -36.70
C GLU A 475 -19.75 -24.99 -35.30
N ALA A 476 -18.93 -25.42 -34.34
CA ALA A 476 -18.93 -24.86 -32.99
C ALA A 476 -18.62 -23.35 -32.98
N TYR A 477 -17.66 -22.89 -33.81
CA TYR A 477 -17.34 -21.46 -33.92
C TYR A 477 -18.51 -20.64 -34.50
N ASN A 478 -19.18 -21.14 -35.54
CA ASN A 478 -20.32 -20.46 -36.14
C ASN A 478 -21.53 -20.43 -35.20
N GLU A 479 -21.77 -21.50 -34.44
CA GLU A 479 -22.80 -21.55 -33.40
C GLU A 479 -22.51 -20.53 -32.30
N MET A 480 -21.28 -20.47 -31.79
CA MET A 480 -20.86 -19.46 -30.82
C MET A 480 -21.11 -18.04 -31.35
N LYS A 481 -20.69 -17.74 -32.57
CA LYS A 481 -20.88 -16.42 -33.18
C LYS A 481 -22.37 -16.07 -33.31
N LYS A 482 -23.20 -17.03 -33.71
CA LYS A 482 -24.66 -16.86 -33.80
C LYS A 482 -25.25 -16.53 -32.44
N THR A 483 -24.88 -17.26 -31.38
CA THR A 483 -25.38 -17.04 -30.03
C THR A 483 -24.98 -15.67 -29.47
N VAL A 484 -23.73 -15.26 -29.65
CA VAL A 484 -23.24 -13.93 -29.20
C VAL A 484 -23.93 -12.80 -29.97
N ASN A 485 -24.09 -12.94 -31.29
CA ASN A 485 -24.79 -11.95 -32.10
C ASN A 485 -26.28 -11.87 -31.74
N GLN A 486 -26.93 -13.00 -31.46
CA GLN A 486 -28.32 -13.01 -31.03
C GLN A 486 -28.48 -12.31 -29.67
N ASP A 487 -27.58 -12.54 -28.71
CA ASP A 487 -27.62 -11.86 -27.41
C ASP A 487 -27.45 -10.33 -27.54
N ALA A 488 -26.58 -9.88 -28.47
CA ALA A 488 -26.46 -8.47 -28.80
C ALA A 488 -27.75 -7.89 -29.37
N VAL A 489 -28.41 -8.60 -30.31
CA VAL A 489 -29.70 -8.19 -30.89
C VAL A 489 -30.82 -8.20 -29.84
N ASP A 490 -30.86 -9.19 -28.95
CA ASP A 490 -31.83 -9.29 -27.87
C ASP A 490 -31.66 -8.16 -26.83
N THR A 491 -30.45 -7.62 -26.71
CA THR A 491 -30.10 -6.56 -25.75
C THR A 491 -30.30 -5.16 -26.33
N PHE A 492 -29.93 -4.94 -27.59
CA PHE A 492 -29.88 -3.61 -28.21
C PHE A 492 -30.79 -3.45 -29.44
N GLY A 493 -31.56 -4.48 -29.81
CA GLY A 493 -32.39 -4.50 -31.01
C GLY A 493 -31.58 -4.71 -32.30
N GLU A 494 -32.16 -4.36 -33.45
CA GLU A 494 -31.54 -4.55 -34.77
C GLU A 494 -30.21 -3.78 -34.95
N GLN A 495 -29.95 -2.77 -34.11
CA GLN A 495 -28.70 -2.01 -34.11
C GLN A 495 -27.51 -2.79 -33.52
N GLY A 496 -27.77 -3.89 -32.80
CA GLY A 496 -26.73 -4.68 -32.15
C GLY A 496 -25.81 -3.85 -31.24
N ILE A 497 -24.51 -4.14 -31.25
CA ILE A 497 -23.51 -3.43 -30.42
C ILE A 497 -23.04 -2.09 -31.01
N ALA A 498 -23.61 -1.61 -32.12
CA ALA A 498 -23.12 -0.42 -32.81
C ALA A 498 -23.20 0.88 -31.99
N GLY A 499 -23.97 0.89 -30.89
CA GLY A 499 -24.13 2.05 -30.00
C GLY A 499 -23.23 2.04 -28.76
N VAL A 500 -22.45 0.98 -28.52
CA VAL A 500 -21.77 0.74 -27.24
C VAL A 500 -20.32 0.32 -27.43
N TRP A 501 -19.47 0.63 -26.44
CA TRP A 501 -18.11 0.10 -26.40
C TRP A 501 -18.15 -1.38 -26.01
N HIS A 502 -17.58 -2.25 -26.83
CA HIS A 502 -17.61 -3.70 -26.62
C HIS A 502 -16.23 -4.23 -26.20
N LEU A 503 -16.17 -5.01 -25.12
CA LEU A 503 -14.97 -5.75 -24.73
C LEU A 503 -15.02 -7.17 -25.30
N ASP A 504 -14.35 -7.41 -26.44
CA ASP A 504 -14.26 -8.74 -27.08
C ASP A 504 -13.30 -9.67 -26.32
N TYR A 505 -12.18 -9.14 -25.82
CA TYR A 505 -11.14 -9.98 -25.23
C TYR A 505 -10.40 -9.30 -24.09
N ILE A 506 -10.17 -10.01 -22.99
CA ILE A 506 -9.19 -9.62 -21.98
C ILE A 506 -8.43 -10.85 -21.49
N GLY A 507 -7.10 -10.77 -21.50
CA GLY A 507 -6.23 -11.89 -21.15
C GLY A 507 -5.04 -11.42 -20.34
N VAL A 508 -4.73 -12.13 -19.26
CA VAL A 508 -3.52 -11.91 -18.45
C VAL A 508 -2.76 -13.22 -18.37
N SER A 509 -1.46 -13.15 -18.63
CA SER A 509 -0.56 -14.31 -18.53
C SER A 509 -0.72 -14.99 -17.16
N PRO A 510 -0.85 -16.32 -17.07
CA PRO A 510 -1.13 -17.03 -15.81
C PRO A 510 -0.21 -16.67 -14.64
N GLY A 511 1.10 -16.50 -14.90
CA GLY A 511 2.07 -16.08 -13.88
C GLY A 511 1.95 -14.63 -13.41
N ASN A 512 1.11 -13.83 -14.07
CA ASN A 512 0.92 -12.39 -13.81
C ASN A 512 -0.53 -12.06 -13.39
N GLN A 513 -1.39 -13.07 -13.26
CA GLN A 513 -2.75 -12.90 -12.75
C GLN A 513 -2.73 -12.42 -11.29
N ARG A 514 -3.84 -11.82 -10.83
CA ARG A 514 -3.99 -11.26 -9.47
C ARG A 514 -3.01 -10.13 -9.10
N ARG A 515 -2.25 -9.58 -10.06
CA ARG A 515 -1.40 -8.38 -9.91
C ARG A 515 -2.13 -7.05 -10.22
N GLY A 516 -3.43 -7.10 -10.54
CA GLY A 516 -4.23 -5.92 -10.93
C GLY A 516 -4.19 -5.55 -12.42
N ILE A 517 -3.45 -6.30 -13.25
CA ILE A 517 -3.29 -6.04 -14.69
C ILE A 517 -4.64 -6.05 -15.42
N GLY A 518 -5.48 -7.06 -15.16
CA GLY A 518 -6.82 -7.13 -15.77
C GLY A 518 -7.70 -5.93 -15.40
N LYS A 519 -7.57 -5.39 -14.18
CA LYS A 519 -8.26 -4.17 -13.78
C LYS A 519 -7.75 -2.95 -14.55
N MET A 520 -6.43 -2.82 -14.74
CA MET A 520 -5.85 -1.71 -15.50
C MET A 520 -6.32 -1.73 -16.96
N LEU A 521 -6.26 -2.91 -17.60
CA LEU A 521 -6.72 -3.10 -18.99
C LEU A 521 -8.22 -2.82 -19.14
N LEU A 522 -9.04 -3.27 -18.18
CA LEU A 522 -10.47 -2.98 -18.16
C LEU A 522 -10.72 -1.47 -18.02
N GLN A 523 -10.04 -0.83 -17.06
CA GLN A 523 -10.22 0.59 -16.78
C GLN A 523 -9.87 1.49 -17.97
N TRP A 524 -8.85 1.12 -18.77
CA TRP A 524 -8.51 1.87 -19.98
C TRP A 524 -9.70 2.00 -20.94
N GLY A 525 -10.44 0.93 -21.19
CA GLY A 525 -11.61 0.96 -22.09
C GLY A 525 -12.80 1.67 -21.49
N LEU A 526 -13.02 1.53 -20.18
CA LEU A 526 -14.05 2.29 -19.46
C LEU A 526 -13.81 3.80 -19.53
N GLU A 527 -12.56 4.24 -19.48
CA GLU A 527 -12.18 5.65 -19.63
C GLU A 527 -12.47 6.17 -21.05
N GLN A 528 -12.26 5.36 -22.10
CA GLN A 528 -12.63 5.73 -23.47
C GLN A 528 -14.15 5.88 -23.60
N ALA A 529 -14.91 4.88 -23.16
CA ALA A 529 -16.38 4.91 -23.24
C ALA A 529 -16.98 6.08 -22.44
N ALA A 530 -16.45 6.34 -21.24
CA ALA A 530 -16.88 7.47 -20.42
C ALA A 530 -16.59 8.82 -21.10
N SER A 531 -15.45 8.96 -21.79
CA SER A 531 -15.12 10.19 -22.53
C SER A 531 -16.06 10.48 -23.70
N GLU A 532 -16.69 9.44 -24.25
CA GLU A 532 -17.67 9.53 -25.34
C GLU A 532 -19.12 9.51 -24.84
N GLY A 533 -19.34 9.35 -23.52
CA GLY A 533 -20.66 9.21 -22.93
C GLY A 533 -21.41 7.96 -23.40
N LYS A 534 -20.69 6.86 -23.65
CA LYS A 534 -21.23 5.61 -24.20
C LYS A 534 -21.26 4.50 -23.14
N ASP A 535 -22.24 3.61 -23.28
CA ASP A 535 -22.33 2.39 -22.47
C ASP A 535 -21.21 1.41 -22.83
N CYS A 536 -20.83 0.55 -21.89
CA CYS A 536 -19.94 -0.58 -22.13
C CYS A 536 -20.69 -1.90 -22.05
N TYR A 537 -20.41 -2.80 -22.98
CA TYR A 537 -21.03 -4.11 -23.10
C TYR A 537 -19.97 -5.22 -23.20
N LEU A 538 -20.25 -6.36 -22.57
CA LEU A 538 -19.38 -7.54 -22.65
C LEU A 538 -20.14 -8.82 -22.34
N VAL A 539 -19.56 -9.95 -22.75
CA VAL A 539 -20.02 -11.29 -22.36
C VAL A 539 -18.93 -11.95 -21.51
N ALA A 540 -19.19 -12.11 -20.21
CA ALA A 540 -18.22 -12.60 -19.24
C ALA A 540 -18.27 -14.12 -19.09
N THR A 541 -17.10 -14.75 -18.99
CA THR A 541 -16.98 -16.09 -18.43
C THR A 541 -17.23 -16.07 -16.91
N GLU A 542 -17.57 -17.22 -16.34
CA GLU A 542 -17.73 -17.36 -14.88
C GLU A 542 -16.48 -16.90 -14.10
N ALA A 543 -15.28 -17.22 -14.61
CA ALA A 543 -14.02 -16.80 -14.00
C ALA A 543 -13.75 -15.28 -14.11
N GLY A 544 -14.20 -14.64 -15.20
CA GLY A 544 -14.02 -13.21 -15.44
C GLY A 544 -15.03 -12.33 -14.71
N ARG A 545 -16.24 -12.83 -14.46
CA ARG A 545 -17.38 -12.08 -13.87
C ARG A 545 -17.03 -11.27 -12.61
N PRO A 546 -16.28 -11.79 -11.61
CA PRO A 546 -15.94 -11.00 -10.42
C PRO A 546 -15.18 -9.70 -10.71
N LEU A 547 -14.37 -9.66 -11.77
CA LEU A 547 -13.65 -8.46 -12.20
C LEU A 547 -14.62 -7.36 -12.68
N TYR A 548 -15.61 -7.74 -13.47
CA TYR A 548 -16.58 -6.81 -14.07
C TYR A 548 -17.60 -6.31 -13.05
N VAL A 549 -18.09 -7.18 -12.16
CA VAL A 549 -18.96 -6.78 -11.05
C VAL A 549 -18.25 -5.77 -10.15
N ALA A 550 -16.96 -5.98 -9.85
CA ALA A 550 -16.17 -5.03 -9.07
C ALA A 550 -15.93 -3.69 -9.79
N ALA A 551 -16.06 -3.65 -11.11
CA ALA A 551 -15.99 -2.44 -11.94
C ALA A 551 -17.36 -1.76 -12.14
N GLY A 552 -18.45 -2.34 -11.61
CA GLY A 552 -19.79 -1.76 -11.66
C GLY A 552 -20.72 -2.32 -12.76
N PHE A 553 -20.26 -3.30 -13.55
CA PHE A 553 -21.13 -3.95 -14.54
C PHE A 553 -22.28 -4.70 -13.87
N LYS A 554 -23.46 -4.65 -14.50
CA LYS A 554 -24.66 -5.38 -14.06
C LYS A 554 -24.96 -6.51 -15.03
N ASP A 555 -25.37 -7.66 -14.48
CA ASP A 555 -25.82 -8.79 -15.29
C ASP A 555 -27.17 -8.46 -15.96
N ILE A 556 -27.27 -8.73 -17.26
CA ILE A 556 -28.50 -8.65 -18.04
C ILE A 556 -29.17 -10.03 -18.06
N ARG A 557 -28.42 -11.05 -18.50
CA ARG A 557 -28.88 -12.43 -18.62
C ARG A 557 -27.72 -13.43 -18.66
N VAL A 558 -28.05 -14.70 -18.47
CA VAL A 558 -27.13 -15.81 -18.69
C VAL A 558 -27.31 -16.33 -20.11
N VAL A 559 -26.21 -16.43 -20.86
CA VAL A 559 -26.14 -16.89 -22.24
C VAL A 559 -25.44 -18.26 -22.27
N SER A 560 -26.07 -19.26 -22.87
CA SER A 560 -25.46 -20.59 -23.02
C SER A 560 -24.70 -20.67 -24.33
N ILE A 561 -23.38 -20.56 -24.28
CA ILE A 561 -22.49 -20.65 -25.45
C ILE A 561 -21.93 -22.08 -25.50
N LEU A 562 -22.33 -22.87 -26.50
CA LEU A 562 -21.93 -24.28 -26.64
C LEU A 562 -22.20 -25.11 -25.36
N GLY A 563 -23.31 -24.81 -24.67
CA GLY A 563 -23.69 -25.44 -23.41
C GLY A 563 -22.97 -24.92 -22.16
N ILE A 564 -22.18 -23.84 -22.29
CA ILE A 564 -21.38 -23.27 -21.19
C ILE A 564 -21.98 -21.92 -20.77
N PRO A 565 -22.26 -21.70 -19.48
CA PRO A 565 -22.87 -20.47 -19.00
C PRO A 565 -21.90 -19.29 -19.10
N HIS A 566 -22.34 -18.25 -19.78
CA HIS A 566 -21.71 -16.92 -19.85
C HIS A 566 -22.69 -15.86 -19.37
N TYR A 567 -22.19 -14.71 -18.98
CA TYR A 567 -22.99 -13.63 -18.40
C TYR A 567 -22.91 -12.41 -19.31
N SER A 568 -24.04 -12.06 -19.92
CA SER A 568 -24.19 -10.82 -20.67
C SER A 568 -24.26 -9.67 -19.66
N MET A 569 -23.36 -8.69 -19.77
CA MET A 569 -23.21 -7.63 -18.78
C MET A 569 -23.12 -6.25 -19.44
N ILE A 570 -23.69 -5.25 -18.78
CA ILE A 570 -23.65 -3.85 -19.22
C ILE A 570 -23.26 -2.91 -18.09
N LEU A 571 -22.46 -1.90 -18.43
CA LEU A 571 -22.21 -0.72 -17.62
C LEU A 571 -22.80 0.47 -18.39
N ARG A 572 -23.84 1.09 -17.83
CA ARG A 572 -24.47 2.26 -18.43
C ARG A 572 -23.68 3.52 -18.11
N ALA A 573 -23.55 4.42 -19.08
CA ALA A 573 -23.05 5.76 -18.84
C ALA A 573 -23.99 6.48 -17.87
N ASP A 574 -23.43 7.20 -16.89
CA ASP A 574 -24.23 7.99 -15.95
C ASP A 574 -25.04 9.03 -16.74
N SER A 575 -26.36 8.88 -16.74
CA SER A 575 -27.29 9.87 -17.29
C SER A 575 -27.18 11.14 -16.44
N SER A 576 -26.34 12.08 -16.88
CA SER A 576 -26.25 13.42 -16.31
C SER A 576 -27.31 14.32 -16.90
#